data_AF-A0A8J6GKK0-F1
#
_entry.id   AF-A0A8J6GKK0-F1
#
_cell.length_a   1.000
_cell.length_b   1.000
_cell.length_c   1.000
_cell.angle_alpha   90.00
_cell.angle_beta   90.00
_cell.angle_gamma   90.00
#
_symmetry.space_group_name_H-M   'P 1'
#
loop_
_entity.id
_entity.type
_entity.pdbx_description
1 polymer ?
#
loop_
_entity_poly.entity_id
_entity_poly.type
_entity_poly.pdbx_seq_one_letter_code
_entity_poly.pdbx_strand_id
1 'polypeptide(L)'
;MKFQEYDFFIILCAKHFTKLELDFAKTIRLMKKNYYFVRTKVDLDLDNENKCKPRTFDRAKTLQQIRSMCVNTFSQNNMDVSQIFLISNSYLSDYDFPVLMDTLVKDLPAQKRHNFVLSLPNITELAIDRKHSSMQQTVWLEACKDGLLATVPVVDILRDDVEELKLKLNHYRVLFGVDDESL
;
A
#
# COMPACT_ATOMS: atom_id res chain seq x y z
N MET A 1 -11.97 21.07 -0.97
CA MET A 1 -10.94 20.06 -1.32
C MET A 1 -10.85 19.95 -2.83
N LYS A 2 -9.64 19.93 -3.40
CA LYS A 2 -9.44 19.76 -4.83
C LYS A 2 -9.30 18.26 -5.16
N PHE A 3 -10.41 17.60 -5.43
CA PHE A 3 -10.46 16.15 -5.73
C PHE A 3 -9.63 15.74 -6.97
N GLN A 4 -9.22 16.68 -7.81
CA GLN A 4 -8.42 16.38 -8.99
C GLN A 4 -6.95 16.09 -8.67
N GLU A 5 -6.44 16.54 -7.53
CA GLU A 5 -5.02 16.43 -7.16
C GLU A 5 -4.62 15.04 -6.63
N TYR A 6 -5.58 14.21 -6.26
CA TYR A 6 -5.33 12.88 -5.71
C TYR A 6 -5.34 11.78 -6.79
N ASP A 7 -4.33 10.92 -6.70
CA ASP A 7 -4.18 9.70 -7.51
C ASP A 7 -5.17 8.60 -7.09
N PHE A 8 -5.51 8.51 -5.80
CA PHE A 8 -6.43 7.51 -5.25
C PHE A 8 -7.44 8.10 -4.27
N PHE A 9 -8.59 7.43 -4.16
CA PHE A 9 -9.58 7.67 -3.12
C PHE A 9 -9.74 6.42 -2.27
N ILE A 10 -9.40 6.50 -0.99
CA ILE A 10 -9.54 5.40 -0.05
C ILE A 10 -10.64 5.76 0.95
N ILE A 11 -11.68 4.93 1.03
CA ILE A 11 -12.78 5.10 1.98
C ILE A 11 -12.58 4.09 3.10
N LEU A 12 -12.26 4.58 4.29
CA LEU A 12 -12.02 3.77 5.48
C LEU A 12 -13.31 3.63 6.27
N CYS A 13 -13.68 2.40 6.63
CA CYS A 13 -14.84 2.14 7.48
C CYS A 13 -14.52 1.06 8.53
N ALA A 14 -14.94 1.28 9.78
CA ALA A 14 -14.61 0.41 10.91
C ALA A 14 -15.79 -0.36 11.52
N LYS A 15 -17.06 0.04 11.30
CA LYS A 15 -18.24 -0.76 11.73
C LYS A 15 -19.31 -0.88 10.65
N HIS A 16 -20.15 0.11 10.48
CA HIS A 16 -21.18 0.14 9.46
C HIS A 16 -20.97 1.37 8.57
N PHE A 17 -21.48 1.29 7.34
CA PHE A 17 -21.50 2.45 6.47
C PHE A 17 -22.31 3.56 7.13
N THR A 18 -21.65 4.68 7.34
CA THR A 18 -22.33 5.93 7.64
C THR A 18 -22.86 6.52 6.34
N LYS A 19 -23.94 7.31 6.44
CA LYS A 19 -24.49 8.04 5.27
C LYS A 19 -23.43 8.92 4.60
N LEU A 20 -22.53 9.50 5.39
CA LEU A 20 -21.42 10.32 4.92
C LEU A 20 -20.48 9.54 3.99
N GLU A 21 -20.04 8.35 4.38
CA GLU A 21 -19.15 7.51 3.57
C GLU A 21 -19.83 7.10 2.25
N LEU A 22 -21.14 6.84 2.28
CA LEU A 22 -21.93 6.52 1.09
C LEU A 22 -22.07 7.72 0.15
N ASP A 23 -22.39 8.90 0.68
CA ASP A 23 -22.51 10.12 -0.12
C ASP A 23 -21.15 10.54 -0.70
N PHE A 24 -20.07 10.31 0.04
CA PHE A 24 -18.71 10.49 -0.45
C PHE A 24 -18.38 9.54 -1.61
N ALA A 25 -18.68 8.25 -1.45
CA ALA A 25 -18.48 7.26 -2.51
C ALA A 25 -19.31 7.57 -3.77
N LYS A 26 -20.56 8.03 -3.61
CA LYS A 26 -21.40 8.51 -4.73
C LYS A 26 -20.78 9.71 -5.42
N THR A 27 -20.23 10.66 -4.66
CA THR A 27 -19.57 11.86 -5.20
C THR A 27 -18.35 11.48 -6.03
N ILE A 28 -17.51 10.55 -5.54
CA ILE A 28 -16.33 10.08 -6.27
C ILE A 28 -16.74 9.35 -7.57
N ARG A 29 -17.80 8.54 -7.50
CA ARG A 29 -18.38 7.90 -8.69
C ARG A 29 -18.87 8.92 -9.73
N LEU A 30 -19.54 10.00 -9.30
CA LEU A 30 -19.95 11.09 -10.20
C LEU A 30 -18.75 11.76 -10.87
N MET A 31 -17.60 11.80 -10.19
CA MET A 31 -16.34 12.27 -10.75
C MET A 31 -15.66 11.26 -11.70
N LYS A 32 -16.26 10.09 -11.94
CA LYS A 32 -15.71 8.99 -12.75
C LYS A 32 -14.29 8.55 -12.32
N LYS A 33 -13.99 8.68 -11.03
CA LYS A 33 -12.74 8.23 -10.45
C LYS A 33 -12.95 6.92 -9.71
N ASN A 34 -11.91 6.09 -9.69
CA ASN A 34 -11.90 4.86 -8.91
C ASN A 34 -11.70 5.20 -7.43
N TYR A 35 -12.34 4.41 -6.56
CA TYR A 35 -12.14 4.45 -5.12
C TYR A 35 -11.99 3.04 -4.57
N TYR A 36 -11.22 2.91 -3.50
CA TYR A 36 -10.97 1.65 -2.82
C TYR A 36 -11.68 1.68 -1.48
N PHE A 37 -12.42 0.62 -1.17
CA PHE A 37 -13.10 0.52 0.11
C PHE A 37 -12.27 -0.33 1.05
N VAL A 38 -11.94 0.21 2.21
CA VAL A 38 -11.07 -0.42 3.19
C VAL A 38 -11.80 -0.57 4.52
N ARG A 39 -12.15 -1.81 4.82
CA ARG A 39 -12.75 -2.27 6.06
C ARG A 39 -11.64 -2.46 7.11
N THR A 40 -11.58 -1.56 8.09
CA THR A 40 -10.60 -1.63 9.18
C THR A 40 -11.16 -2.33 10.41
N LYS A 41 -10.27 -2.69 11.35
CA LYS A 41 -10.58 -3.30 12.66
C LYS A 41 -11.25 -4.67 12.58
N VAL A 42 -10.93 -5.45 11.55
CA VAL A 42 -11.48 -6.80 11.36
C VAL A 42 -11.01 -7.79 12.43
N ASP A 43 -9.85 -7.53 13.03
CA ASP A 43 -9.34 -8.24 14.21
C ASP A 43 -10.33 -8.15 15.38
N LEU A 44 -10.86 -6.96 15.66
CA LEU A 44 -11.83 -6.76 16.73
C LEU A 44 -13.17 -7.44 16.42
N ASP A 45 -13.60 -7.44 15.16
CA ASP A 45 -14.82 -8.14 14.74
C ASP A 45 -14.69 -9.65 14.93
N LEU A 46 -13.52 -10.22 14.60
CA LEU A 46 -13.21 -11.63 14.81
C LEU A 46 -13.15 -11.98 16.29
N ASP A 47 -12.48 -11.16 17.10
CA ASP A 47 -12.40 -11.36 18.55
C ASP A 47 -13.79 -11.32 19.21
N ASN A 48 -14.66 -10.41 18.77
CA ASN A 48 -16.02 -10.31 19.27
C ASN A 48 -16.85 -11.54 18.88
N GLU A 49 -16.78 -12.01 17.63
CA GLU A 49 -17.51 -13.20 17.19
C GLU A 49 -17.01 -14.45 17.93
N ASN A 50 -15.70 -14.57 18.16
CA ASN A 50 -15.11 -15.65 18.94
C ASN A 50 -15.59 -15.62 20.40
N LYS A 51 -15.64 -14.44 21.04
CA LYS A 51 -16.16 -14.30 22.41
C LYS A 51 -17.66 -14.60 22.51
N CYS A 52 -18.45 -14.18 21.53
CA CYS A 52 -19.90 -14.38 21.53
C CYS A 52 -20.30 -15.82 21.19
N LYS A 53 -19.58 -16.47 20.26
CA LYS A 53 -19.92 -17.81 19.74
C LYS A 53 -18.70 -18.72 19.63
N PRO A 54 -18.02 -19.02 20.74
CA PRO A 54 -16.73 -19.73 20.72
C PRO A 54 -16.84 -21.14 20.11
N ARG A 55 -18.00 -21.80 20.26
CA ARG A 55 -18.21 -23.18 19.77
C ARG A 55 -18.37 -23.29 18.25
N THR A 56 -18.77 -22.21 17.59
CA THR A 56 -19.06 -22.19 16.14
C THR A 56 -18.20 -21.18 15.40
N PHE A 57 -17.19 -20.62 16.07
CA PHE A 57 -16.33 -19.60 15.51
C PHE A 57 -15.48 -20.20 14.38
N ASP A 58 -15.53 -19.54 13.23
CA ASP A 58 -14.71 -19.85 12.08
C ASP A 58 -14.24 -18.55 11.45
N ARG A 59 -12.91 -18.32 11.48
CA ARG A 59 -12.29 -17.08 11.02
C ARG A 59 -12.64 -16.77 9.56
N ALA A 60 -12.56 -17.76 8.67
CA ALA A 60 -12.77 -17.58 7.25
C ALA A 60 -14.24 -17.24 6.95
N LYS A 61 -15.17 -17.95 7.60
CA LYS A 61 -16.61 -17.72 7.50
C LYS A 61 -16.98 -16.34 8.02
N THR A 62 -16.43 -15.91 9.15
CA THR A 62 -16.70 -14.57 9.69
C THR A 62 -16.16 -13.47 8.75
N LEU A 63 -14.95 -13.62 8.20
CA LEU A 63 -14.42 -12.69 7.20
C LEU A 63 -15.29 -12.63 5.93
N GLN A 64 -15.77 -13.79 5.46
CA GLN A 64 -16.69 -13.85 4.31
C GLN A 64 -18.04 -13.19 4.61
N GLN A 65 -18.55 -13.33 5.83
CA GLN A 65 -19.77 -12.65 6.28
C GLN A 65 -19.57 -11.14 6.30
N ILE A 66 -18.46 -10.64 6.87
CA ILE A 66 -18.14 -9.20 6.89
C ILE A 66 -18.06 -8.67 5.45
N ARG A 67 -17.38 -9.39 4.55
CA ARG A 67 -17.28 -8.99 3.13
C ARG A 67 -18.66 -8.97 2.46
N SER A 68 -19.48 -10.00 2.68
CA SER A 68 -20.85 -10.08 2.15
C SER A 68 -21.74 -8.95 2.68
N MET A 69 -21.62 -8.58 3.96
CA MET A 69 -22.35 -7.44 4.53
C MET A 69 -21.96 -6.12 3.85
N CYS A 70 -20.67 -5.92 3.57
CA CYS A 70 -20.20 -4.73 2.87
C CYS A 70 -20.77 -4.69 1.44
N VAL A 71 -20.72 -5.80 0.71
CA VAL A 71 -21.29 -5.95 -0.64
C VAL A 71 -22.79 -5.64 -0.63
N ASN A 72 -23.54 -6.25 0.28
CA ASN A 72 -24.98 -6.01 0.41
C ASN A 72 -25.30 -4.54 0.68
N THR A 73 -24.47 -3.86 1.48
CA THR A 73 -24.67 -2.44 1.76
C THR A 73 -24.47 -1.58 0.51
N PHE A 74 -23.50 -1.90 -0.34
CA PHE A 74 -23.34 -1.23 -1.65
C PHE A 74 -24.54 -1.49 -2.56
N SER A 75 -24.97 -2.75 -2.68
CA SER A 75 -26.12 -3.13 -3.51
C SER A 75 -27.42 -2.43 -3.06
N GLN A 76 -27.68 -2.37 -1.76
CA GLN A 76 -28.85 -1.67 -1.19
C GLN A 76 -28.85 -0.17 -1.48
N ASN A 77 -27.68 0.43 -1.72
CA ASN A 77 -27.52 1.85 -2.02
C ASN A 77 -27.39 2.14 -3.53
N ASN A 78 -27.69 1.16 -4.40
CA ASN A 78 -27.56 1.27 -5.87
C ASN A 78 -26.14 1.68 -6.32
N MET A 79 -25.14 1.15 -5.60
CA MET A 79 -23.73 1.37 -5.89
C MET A 79 -23.11 0.08 -6.42
N ASP A 80 -22.30 0.20 -7.46
CA ASP A 80 -21.48 -0.91 -7.93
C ASP A 80 -20.47 -1.29 -6.83
N VAL A 81 -20.26 -2.58 -6.67
CA VAL A 81 -19.34 -3.12 -5.68
C VAL A 81 -17.93 -2.77 -6.12
N SER A 82 -17.29 -1.83 -5.41
CA SER A 82 -15.86 -1.60 -5.58
C SER A 82 -15.05 -2.71 -4.89
N GLN A 83 -13.74 -2.76 -5.13
CA GLN A 83 -12.84 -3.64 -4.41
C GLN A 83 -12.87 -3.33 -2.90
N ILE A 84 -13.18 -4.35 -2.11
CA ILE A 84 -13.30 -4.31 -0.65
C ILE A 84 -12.08 -5.00 -0.06
N PHE A 85 -11.30 -4.26 0.71
CA PHE A 85 -10.12 -4.76 1.43
C PHE A 85 -10.41 -4.80 2.92
N LEU A 86 -10.23 -5.96 3.54
CA LEU A 86 -10.35 -6.17 4.97
C LEU A 86 -8.95 -6.09 5.57
N ILE A 87 -8.72 -5.14 6.48
CA ILE A 87 -7.41 -4.91 7.08
C ILE A 87 -7.50 -4.78 8.61
N SER A 88 -6.41 -5.16 9.27
CA SER A 88 -6.17 -4.83 10.67
C SER A 88 -4.96 -3.90 10.76
N ASN A 89 -5.09 -2.82 11.52
CA ASN A 89 -3.95 -1.93 11.77
C ASN A 89 -2.91 -2.56 12.71
N SER A 90 -3.34 -3.53 13.53
CA SER A 90 -2.46 -4.27 14.45
C SER A 90 -1.69 -5.38 13.74
N TYR A 91 -2.25 -5.92 12.66
CA TYR A 91 -1.67 -7.03 11.89
C TYR A 91 -1.63 -6.68 10.41
N LEU A 92 -0.66 -5.84 10.01
CA LEU A 92 -0.53 -5.32 8.65
C LEU A 92 -0.11 -6.36 7.61
N SER A 93 0.60 -7.42 8.02
CA SER A 93 0.99 -8.51 7.13
C SER A 93 -0.12 -9.56 6.94
N ASP A 94 -1.16 -9.51 7.77
CA ASP A 94 -2.32 -10.40 7.73
C ASP A 94 -3.47 -9.74 6.93
N TYR A 95 -4.46 -10.53 6.54
CA TYR A 95 -5.64 -10.09 5.76
C TYR A 95 -5.30 -9.50 4.38
N ASP A 96 -6.04 -8.48 3.93
CA ASP A 96 -5.96 -7.94 2.58
C ASP A 96 -5.02 -6.72 2.44
N PHE A 97 -4.26 -6.35 3.48
CA PHE A 97 -3.40 -5.16 3.40
C PHE A 97 -2.26 -5.31 2.36
N PRO A 98 -1.56 -6.46 2.26
CA PRO A 98 -0.63 -6.68 1.14
C PRO A 98 -1.31 -6.57 -0.22
N VAL A 99 -2.52 -7.14 -0.36
CA VAL A 99 -3.31 -7.10 -1.60
C VAL A 99 -3.74 -5.67 -1.95
N LEU A 100 -4.07 -4.85 -0.95
CA LEU A 100 -4.39 -3.44 -1.11
C LEU A 100 -3.17 -2.69 -1.68
N MET A 101 -1.99 -2.88 -1.11
CA MET A 101 -0.77 -2.23 -1.60
C MET A 101 -0.43 -2.65 -3.03
N ASP A 102 -0.55 -3.93 -3.35
CA ASP A 102 -0.36 -4.47 -4.70
C ASP A 102 -1.30 -3.82 -5.72
N THR A 103 -2.56 -3.68 -5.35
CA THR A 103 -3.59 -3.06 -6.18
C THR A 103 -3.26 -1.59 -6.43
N LEU A 104 -2.91 -0.84 -5.38
CA LEU A 104 -2.53 0.56 -5.50
C LEU A 104 -1.30 0.73 -6.41
N VAL A 105 -0.25 -0.07 -6.23
CA VAL A 105 0.93 -0.03 -7.11
C VAL A 105 0.56 -0.28 -8.58
N LYS A 106 -0.32 -1.27 -8.84
CA LYS A 106 -0.74 -1.63 -10.19
C LYS A 106 -1.52 -0.51 -10.87
N ASP A 107 -2.38 0.16 -10.13
CA ASP A 107 -3.26 1.21 -10.64
C ASP A 107 -2.54 2.56 -10.84
N LEU A 108 -1.33 2.72 -10.29
CA LEU A 108 -0.50 3.91 -10.55
C LEU A 108 0.11 3.94 -11.95
N PRO A 109 0.29 5.14 -12.53
CA PRO A 109 1.14 5.33 -13.70
C PRO A 109 2.58 4.89 -13.43
N ALA A 110 3.23 4.28 -14.42
CA ALA A 110 4.58 3.70 -14.28
C ALA A 110 5.61 4.66 -13.65
N GLN A 111 5.55 5.95 -13.99
CA GLN A 111 6.44 6.98 -13.48
C GLN A 111 6.33 7.20 -11.96
N LYS A 112 5.15 6.97 -11.37
CA LYS A 112 4.91 7.15 -9.93
C LYS A 112 5.11 5.86 -9.13
N ARG A 113 5.15 4.70 -9.80
CA ARG A 113 5.26 3.39 -9.15
C ARG A 113 6.55 3.25 -8.35
N HIS A 114 7.68 3.71 -8.89
CA HIS A 114 8.97 3.57 -8.23
C HIS A 114 8.97 4.22 -6.83
N ASN A 115 8.62 5.51 -6.78
CA ASN A 115 8.56 6.26 -5.52
C ASN A 115 7.54 5.68 -4.54
N PHE A 116 6.37 5.25 -5.06
CA PHE A 116 5.35 4.64 -4.22
C PHE A 116 5.83 3.31 -3.62
N VAL A 117 6.43 2.42 -4.42
CA VAL A 117 6.97 1.13 -3.96
C VAL A 117 8.04 1.34 -2.89
N LEU A 118 8.95 2.30 -3.07
CA LEU A 118 9.97 2.61 -2.06
C LEU A 118 9.37 3.12 -0.73
N SER A 119 8.23 3.80 -0.78
CA SER A 119 7.52 4.29 0.41
C SER A 119 6.66 3.25 1.13
N LEU A 120 6.43 2.07 0.53
CA LEU A 120 5.60 1.04 1.13
C LEU A 120 6.20 0.53 2.45
N PRO A 121 5.38 0.09 3.42
CA PRO A 121 5.91 -0.50 4.64
C PRO A 121 6.52 -1.89 4.37
N ASN A 122 7.59 -2.24 5.11
CA ASN A 122 8.33 -3.50 4.97
C ASN A 122 7.64 -4.66 5.73
N ILE A 123 6.37 -4.90 5.43
CA ILE A 123 5.50 -5.81 6.18
C ILE A 123 5.57 -7.28 5.73
N THR A 124 5.98 -7.54 4.49
CA THR A 124 6.06 -8.88 3.91
C THR A 124 7.36 -9.02 3.13
N GLU A 125 7.89 -10.23 3.03
CA GLU A 125 9.04 -10.55 2.20
C GLU A 125 8.82 -10.11 0.75
N LEU A 126 7.61 -10.33 0.23
CA LEU A 126 7.21 -9.86 -1.10
C LEU A 126 7.33 -8.33 -1.26
N ALA A 127 7.00 -7.54 -0.23
CA ALA A 127 7.14 -6.09 -0.28
C ALA A 127 8.62 -5.67 -0.27
N ILE A 128 9.45 -6.37 0.52
CA ILE A 128 10.90 -6.15 0.59
C ILE A 128 11.56 -6.51 -0.75
N ASP A 129 11.25 -7.67 -1.32
CA ASP A 129 11.77 -8.13 -2.61
C ASP A 129 11.43 -7.17 -3.76
N ARG A 130 10.23 -6.59 -3.73
CA ARG A 130 9.82 -5.60 -4.73
C ARG A 130 10.57 -4.29 -4.59
N LYS A 131 10.78 -3.80 -3.36
CA LYS A 131 11.63 -2.63 -3.12
C LYS A 131 13.04 -2.87 -3.62
N HIS A 132 13.60 -4.03 -3.27
CA HIS A 132 14.92 -4.44 -3.70
C HIS A 132 15.02 -4.50 -5.24
N SER A 133 14.08 -5.15 -5.92
CA SER A 133 14.05 -5.24 -7.39
C SER A 133 13.92 -3.87 -8.06
N SER A 134 13.06 -3.00 -7.52
CA SER A 134 12.88 -1.61 -7.98
C SER A 134 14.17 -0.80 -7.83
N MET A 135 14.89 -1.01 -6.73
CA MET A 135 16.17 -0.34 -6.45
C MET A 135 17.29 -0.85 -7.36
N GLN A 136 17.37 -2.16 -7.60
CA GLN A 136 18.34 -2.74 -8.53
C GLN A 136 18.21 -2.17 -9.95
N GLN A 137 16.97 -1.92 -10.41
CA GLN A 137 16.74 -1.27 -11.70
C GLN A 137 17.30 0.16 -11.73
N THR A 138 17.15 0.92 -10.65
CA THR A 138 17.72 2.27 -10.53
C THR A 138 19.25 2.23 -10.54
N VAL A 139 19.86 1.32 -9.77
CA VAL A 139 21.32 1.14 -9.74
C VAL A 139 21.86 0.76 -11.11
N TRP A 140 21.18 -0.14 -11.83
CA TRP A 140 21.58 -0.53 -13.18
C TRP A 140 21.50 0.65 -14.17
N LEU A 141 20.45 1.48 -14.06
CA LEU A 141 20.29 2.68 -14.89
C LEU A 141 21.38 3.73 -14.61
N GLU A 142 21.73 3.95 -13.34
CA GLU A 142 22.86 4.81 -12.94
C GLU A 142 24.18 4.29 -13.51
N ALA A 143 24.47 2.99 -13.33
CA ALA A 143 25.68 2.37 -13.85
C ALA A 143 25.79 2.44 -15.38
N CYS A 144 24.69 2.27 -16.12
CA CYS A 144 24.67 2.45 -17.57
C CYS A 144 24.96 3.90 -17.98
N LYS A 145 24.46 4.89 -17.23
CA LYS A 145 24.72 6.31 -17.48
C LYS A 145 26.19 6.64 -17.25
N ASP A 146 26.76 6.16 -16.15
CA ASP A 146 28.17 6.41 -15.81
C ASP A 146 29.12 5.70 -16.77
N GLY A 147 28.79 4.47 -17.18
CA GLY A 147 29.54 3.75 -18.23
C GLY A 147 29.55 4.48 -19.58
N LEU A 148 28.48 5.22 -19.91
CA LEU A 148 28.42 6.07 -21.09
C LEU A 148 29.26 7.36 -20.93
N LEU A 149 29.39 7.88 -19.71
CA LEU A 149 30.17 9.08 -19.39
C LEU A 149 31.67 8.80 -19.24
N ALA A 150 32.05 7.56 -18.91
CA ALA A 150 33.45 7.12 -18.76
C ALA A 150 34.28 7.19 -20.06
N THR A 151 33.66 7.50 -21.21
CA THR A 151 34.37 7.85 -22.45
C THR A 151 35.00 9.26 -22.42
N VAL A 152 34.71 10.06 -21.41
CA VAL A 152 35.30 11.39 -21.19
C VAL A 152 36.39 11.27 -20.10
N PRO A 153 37.63 11.73 -20.34
CA PRO A 153 38.71 11.59 -19.37
C PRO A 153 38.45 12.51 -18.17
N VAL A 154 38.09 11.94 -17.02
CA VAL A 154 37.95 12.70 -15.76
C VAL A 154 39.03 12.23 -14.79
N VAL A 155 39.96 13.14 -14.51
CA VAL A 155 40.93 13.06 -13.43
C VAL A 155 40.21 13.52 -12.16
N ASP A 156 40.33 12.76 -11.06
CA ASP A 156 40.05 13.14 -9.65
C ASP A 156 38.82 12.54 -8.88
N ILE A 157 38.29 11.36 -9.24
CA ILE A 157 36.97 10.88 -8.70
C ILE A 157 37.03 10.06 -7.37
N LEU A 158 38.16 9.48 -6.96
CA LEU A 158 38.15 8.40 -5.94
C LEU A 158 37.74 8.78 -4.49
N ARG A 159 37.79 10.07 -4.11
CA ARG A 159 37.47 10.51 -2.73
C ARG A 159 36.00 10.86 -2.55
N ASP A 160 35.33 11.31 -3.61
CA ASP A 160 33.91 11.67 -3.62
C ASP A 160 33.03 10.40 -3.55
N ASP A 161 33.49 9.32 -4.17
CA ASP A 161 32.82 8.01 -4.22
C ASP A 161 32.48 7.43 -2.84
N VAL A 162 33.36 7.62 -1.84
CA VAL A 162 33.16 7.03 -0.49
C VAL A 162 32.09 7.75 0.30
N GLU A 163 31.98 9.08 0.18
CA GLU A 163 30.92 9.85 0.84
C GLU A 163 29.57 9.62 0.17
N GLU A 164 29.54 9.56 -1.16
CA GLU A 164 28.33 9.21 -1.91
C GLU A 164 27.83 7.81 -1.54
N LEU A 165 28.74 6.82 -1.43
CA LEU A 165 28.37 5.47 -1.05
C LEU A 165 27.78 5.41 0.37
N LYS A 166 28.32 6.17 1.32
CA LYS A 166 27.76 6.28 2.67
C LYS A 166 26.36 6.89 2.67
N LEU A 167 26.14 7.93 1.87
CA LEU A 167 24.82 8.54 1.71
C LEU A 167 23.81 7.56 1.12
N LYS A 168 24.19 6.83 0.05
CA LYS A 168 23.35 5.78 -0.56
C LYS A 168 23.04 4.65 0.43
N LEU A 169 24.04 4.20 1.19
CA LEU A 169 23.85 3.18 2.22
C LEU A 169 22.86 3.64 3.30
N ASN A 170 23.03 4.85 3.84
CA ASN A 170 22.10 5.39 4.83
C ASN A 170 20.69 5.54 4.26
N HIS A 171 20.56 5.98 3.01
CA HIS A 171 19.26 6.04 2.34
C HIS A 171 18.60 4.66 2.26
N TYR A 172 19.35 3.61 1.91
CA TYR A 172 18.83 2.25 1.87
C TYR A 172 18.45 1.74 3.26
N ARG A 173 19.26 2.04 4.29
CA ARG A 173 18.92 1.68 5.67
C ARG A 173 17.56 2.26 6.09
N VAL A 174 17.31 3.53 5.78
CA VAL A 174 16.02 4.19 6.04
C VAL A 174 14.88 3.54 5.25
N LEU A 175 15.08 3.26 3.96
CA LEU A 175 14.04 2.63 3.12
C LEU A 175 13.63 1.23 3.61
N PHE A 176 14.58 0.47 4.13
CA PHE A 176 14.34 -0.87 4.69
C PHE A 176 13.98 -0.85 6.18
N GLY A 177 14.00 0.30 6.84
CA GLY A 177 13.69 0.42 8.28
C GLY A 177 14.71 -0.31 9.15
N VAL A 178 15.98 -0.29 8.72
CA VAL A 178 17.15 -0.86 9.42
C VAL A 178 18.20 0.21 9.71
N ASP A 179 17.77 1.47 9.70
CA ASP A 179 18.52 2.62 10.17
C ASP A 179 18.55 2.68 11.70
N ASP A 180 19.38 3.56 12.23
CA ASP A 180 19.63 3.67 13.67
C ASP A 180 18.41 4.18 14.46
N GLU A 181 17.41 4.83 13.82
CA GLU A 181 16.17 5.25 14.50
C GLU A 181 15.12 4.13 14.52
N SER A 182 15.17 3.20 13.56
CA SER A 182 14.24 2.07 13.44
C SER A 182 14.63 0.84 14.27
N LEU A 183 15.91 0.73 14.67
CA LEU A 183 16.49 -0.37 15.45
C LEU A 183 16.43 -0.12 16.96
#